data_AF-S7QCV3-F1
#
_entry.id   AF-S7QCV3-F1
#
_cell.length_a   1.000
_cell.length_b   1.000
_cell.length_c   1.000
_cell.angle_alpha   90.00
_cell.angle_beta   90.00
_cell.angle_gamma   90.00
#
_symmetry.space_group_name_H-M   'P 1'
#
loop_
_entity.id
_entity.type
_entity.pdbx_description
1 polymer ?
#
loop_
_entity_poly.entity_id
_entity_poly.type
_entity_poly.pdbx_seq_one_letter_code
_entity_poly.pdbx_strand_id
1 'polypeptide(L)'
;DKVASVYESPGFFLDLEPIPGALEAMHEMHAMHDTEVFICTSPLIKYQHCVGEKYSWVDKHLGPQFVERIILTRDKTVVLGDLLIDDKDTILGQEETPAWEHILFTCCHNQHLVLPPEKRRLLSWRDDWREIIESKRDTAAVAPGRWTVLKGREDRPAGKPSRAK
;
A
#
# COMPACT_ATOMS: atom_id res chain seq x y z
N ASP A 1 -3.62 -17.41 -25.13
CA ASP A 1 -2.82 -16.17 -25.15
C ASP A 1 -1.40 -16.44 -24.72
N LYS A 2 -0.39 -16.17 -25.58
CA LYS A 2 1.02 -16.50 -25.32
C LYS A 2 1.67 -15.64 -24.24
N VAL A 3 1.17 -14.42 -24.02
CA VAL A 3 1.70 -13.52 -22.97
C VAL A 3 1.18 -13.95 -21.60
N ALA A 4 -0.09 -14.34 -21.52
CA ALA A 4 -0.68 -14.84 -20.27
C ALA A 4 0.04 -16.08 -19.75
N SER A 5 0.43 -17.00 -20.62
CA SER A 5 1.20 -18.18 -20.21
C SER A 5 2.58 -17.86 -19.62
N VAL A 6 3.15 -16.67 -19.89
CA VAL A 6 4.42 -16.25 -19.29
C VAL A 6 4.19 -15.76 -17.87
N TYR A 7 3.27 -14.81 -17.65
CA TYR A 7 3.06 -14.28 -16.30
C TYR A 7 2.25 -15.19 -15.37
N GLU A 8 1.64 -16.26 -15.90
CA GLU A 8 0.97 -17.30 -15.12
C GLU A 8 1.90 -18.47 -14.76
N SER A 9 3.13 -18.51 -15.28
CA SER A 9 4.07 -19.60 -15.01
C SER A 9 4.68 -19.53 -13.61
N PRO A 10 5.01 -20.68 -12.98
CA PRO A 10 5.76 -20.70 -11.72
C PRO A 10 7.07 -19.89 -11.83
N GLY A 11 7.41 -19.16 -10.77
CA GLY A 11 8.62 -18.35 -10.64
C GLY A 11 8.52 -16.96 -11.25
N PHE A 12 7.50 -16.67 -12.09
CA PHE A 12 7.42 -15.40 -12.80
C PHE A 12 7.44 -14.19 -11.86
N PHE A 13 6.68 -14.22 -10.76
CA PHE A 13 6.63 -13.09 -9.82
C PHE A 13 7.83 -13.08 -8.87
N LEU A 14 8.33 -14.26 -8.50
CA LEU A 14 9.47 -14.40 -7.59
C LEU A 14 10.79 -13.92 -8.21
N ASP A 15 10.93 -14.05 -9.52
CA ASP A 15 12.17 -13.75 -10.25
C ASP A 15 12.19 -12.33 -10.85
N LEU A 16 11.17 -11.50 -10.59
CA LEU A 16 11.19 -10.11 -11.02
C LEU A 16 12.33 -9.35 -10.35
N GLU A 17 13.09 -8.60 -11.13
CA GLU A 17 14.10 -7.70 -10.58
C GLU A 17 13.45 -6.46 -9.96
N PRO A 18 13.96 -5.97 -8.81
CA PRO A 18 13.50 -4.71 -8.23
C PRO A 18 13.69 -3.53 -9.17
N ILE A 19 12.74 -2.58 -9.13
CA ILE A 19 12.90 -1.30 -9.81
C ILE A 19 14.08 -0.53 -9.15
N PRO A 20 15.00 0.09 -9.91
CA PRO A 20 16.12 0.82 -9.33
C PRO A 20 15.68 1.88 -8.31
N GLY A 21 16.27 1.84 -7.11
CA GLY A 21 15.98 2.75 -5.99
C GLY A 21 14.75 2.38 -5.16
N ALA A 22 13.94 1.39 -5.57
CA ALA A 22 12.69 1.07 -4.90
C ALA A 22 12.91 0.46 -3.50
N LEU A 23 13.91 -0.42 -3.35
CA LEU A 23 14.18 -1.08 -2.07
C LEU A 23 14.69 -0.05 -1.04
N GLU A 24 15.62 0.80 -1.45
CA GLU A 24 16.16 1.88 -0.63
C GLU A 24 15.06 2.85 -0.20
N ALA A 25 14.23 3.31 -1.15
CA ALA A 25 13.10 4.19 -0.84
C ALA A 25 12.10 3.55 0.12
N MET A 26 11.79 2.25 -0.03
CA MET A 26 10.89 1.54 0.90
C MET A 26 11.44 1.48 2.31
N HIS A 27 12.73 1.16 2.47
CA HIS A 27 13.38 1.15 3.78
C HIS A 27 13.46 2.56 4.40
N GLU A 28 13.79 3.58 3.60
CA GLU A 28 13.84 4.97 4.04
C GLU A 28 12.45 5.48 4.45
N MET A 29 11.40 5.24 3.64
CA MET A 29 10.01 5.58 3.99
C MET A 29 9.56 4.89 5.27
N HIS A 30 9.90 3.60 5.45
CA HIS A 30 9.52 2.87 6.65
C HIS A 30 10.23 3.40 7.92
N ALA A 31 11.43 3.95 7.77
CA ALA A 31 12.19 4.53 8.87
C ALA A 31 11.80 5.99 9.18
N MET A 32 11.01 6.65 8.33
CA MET A 32 10.55 8.02 8.56
C MET A 32 9.60 8.10 9.75
N HIS A 33 9.76 9.15 10.56
CA HIS A 33 8.84 9.45 11.65
C HIS A 33 7.42 9.68 11.13
N ASP A 34 6.43 9.28 11.94
CA ASP A 34 5.01 9.47 11.65
C ASP A 34 4.61 9.02 10.23
N THR A 35 5.18 7.90 9.77
CA THR A 35 4.98 7.37 8.41
C THR A 35 4.70 5.88 8.49
N GLU A 36 3.55 5.46 7.97
CA GLU A 36 3.20 4.05 7.83
C GLU A 36 3.24 3.64 6.35
N VAL A 37 3.94 2.54 6.07
CA VAL A 37 4.11 2.02 4.71
C VAL A 37 3.47 0.64 4.61
N PHE A 38 2.69 0.44 3.56
CA PHE A 38 2.08 -0.85 3.19
C PHE A 38 2.31 -1.15 1.72
N ILE A 39 2.52 -2.43 1.40
CA ILE A 39 2.59 -2.92 0.02
C ILE A 39 1.19 -3.33 -0.41
N CYS A 40 0.48 -2.43 -1.10
CA CYS A 40 -0.87 -2.70 -1.61
C CYS A 40 -0.81 -3.24 -3.05
N THR A 41 -0.99 -4.55 -3.23
CA THR A 41 -0.82 -5.24 -4.51
C THR A 41 -2.04 -6.06 -4.91
N SER A 42 -2.28 -6.21 -6.21
CA SER A 42 -3.40 -7.01 -6.73
C SER A 42 -2.91 -8.36 -7.26
N PRO A 43 -3.56 -9.47 -6.86
CA PRO A 43 -3.25 -10.78 -7.43
C PRO A 43 -3.83 -10.92 -8.85
N LEU A 44 -3.30 -11.87 -9.61
CA LEU A 44 -3.99 -12.40 -10.79
C LEU A 44 -5.23 -13.21 -10.38
N ILE A 45 -6.20 -13.34 -11.29
CA ILE A 45 -7.35 -14.23 -11.09
C ILE A 45 -6.86 -15.69 -11.03
N LYS A 46 -5.91 -16.08 -11.90
CA LYS A 46 -5.17 -17.34 -11.78
C LYS A 46 -4.04 -17.18 -10.77
N TYR A 47 -4.40 -17.35 -9.50
CA TYR A 47 -3.58 -16.94 -8.38
C TYR A 47 -2.46 -17.91 -7.99
N GLN A 48 -2.46 -19.14 -8.53
CA GLN A 48 -1.65 -20.26 -8.00
C GLN A 48 -0.16 -19.93 -7.87
N HIS A 49 0.41 -19.21 -8.85
CA HIS A 49 1.82 -18.80 -8.89
C HIS A 49 2.00 -17.30 -8.65
N CYS A 50 0.98 -16.61 -8.13
CA CYS A 50 1.01 -15.16 -7.94
C CYS A 50 1.04 -14.78 -6.47
N VAL A 51 0.14 -15.32 -5.66
CA VAL A 51 -0.04 -14.88 -4.27
C VAL A 51 1.17 -15.23 -3.42
N GLY A 52 1.56 -16.51 -3.35
CA GLY A 52 2.69 -16.94 -2.54
C GLY A 52 4.01 -16.32 -3.01
N GLU A 53 4.22 -16.24 -4.32
CA GLU A 53 5.45 -15.66 -4.90
C GLU A 53 5.61 -14.17 -4.57
N LYS A 54 4.53 -13.40 -4.50
CA LYS A 54 4.59 -12.00 -4.04
C LYS A 54 5.05 -11.88 -2.60
N TYR A 55 4.58 -12.75 -1.70
CA TYR A 55 5.05 -12.78 -0.31
C TYR A 55 6.54 -13.15 -0.23
N SER A 56 6.94 -14.21 -0.95
CA SER A 56 8.34 -14.64 -1.02
C SER A 56 9.25 -13.57 -1.63
N TRP A 57 8.79 -12.83 -2.64
CA TRP A 57 9.55 -11.74 -3.26
C TRP A 57 9.80 -10.62 -2.25
N VAL A 58 8.77 -10.21 -1.50
CA VAL A 58 8.90 -9.19 -0.45
C VAL A 58 9.86 -9.64 0.64
N ASP A 59 9.73 -10.88 1.12
CA ASP A 59 10.66 -11.44 2.13
C ASP A 59 12.11 -11.44 1.62
N LYS A 60 12.33 -11.95 0.40
CA LYS A 60 13.66 -12.02 -0.24
C LYS A 60 14.33 -10.65 -0.38
N HIS A 61 13.57 -9.60 -0.73
CA HIS A 61 14.15 -8.31 -1.12
C HIS A 61 14.05 -7.21 -0.05
N LEU A 62 13.04 -7.26 0.82
CA LEU A 62 12.76 -6.24 1.85
C LEU A 62 12.83 -6.80 3.27
N GLY A 63 12.74 -8.13 3.44
CA GLY A 63 12.76 -8.81 4.73
C GLY A 63 11.38 -9.02 5.37
N PRO A 64 11.33 -9.85 6.43
CA PRO A 64 10.07 -10.33 7.01
C PRO A 64 9.18 -9.23 7.58
N GLN A 65 9.76 -8.12 8.05
CA GLN A 65 9.01 -6.98 8.57
C GLN A 65 8.14 -6.28 7.51
N PHE A 66 8.49 -6.39 6.22
CA PHE A 66 7.63 -5.88 5.13
C PHE A 66 6.58 -6.89 4.70
N VAL A 67 6.76 -8.19 4.99
CA VAL A 67 5.75 -9.22 4.72
C VAL A 67 4.49 -8.97 5.56
N GLU A 68 4.67 -8.54 6.81
CA GLU A 68 3.57 -8.14 7.71
C GLU A 68 2.81 -6.89 7.22
N ARG A 69 3.34 -6.19 6.21
CA ARG A 69 2.80 -4.94 5.65
C ARG A 69 2.18 -5.13 4.27
N ILE A 70 1.96 -6.38 3.82
CA ILE A 70 1.32 -6.68 2.54
C ILE A 70 -0.20 -6.58 2.68
N ILE A 71 -0.83 -5.79 1.81
CA ILE A 71 -2.27 -5.79 1.58
C ILE A 71 -2.51 -6.34 0.18
N LEU A 72 -3.07 -7.55 0.11
CA LEU A 72 -3.35 -8.22 -1.16
C LEU A 72 -4.85 -8.07 -1.50
N THR A 73 -5.16 -7.23 -2.49
CA THR A 73 -6.55 -6.91 -2.86
C THR A 73 -6.70 -6.62 -4.35
N ARG A 74 -7.84 -7.01 -4.93
CA ARG A 74 -8.24 -6.62 -6.29
C ARG A 74 -8.90 -5.24 -6.35
N ASP A 75 -9.34 -4.73 -5.21
CA ASP A 75 -9.93 -3.42 -5.07
C ASP A 75 -9.11 -2.62 -4.06
N LYS A 76 -8.34 -1.65 -4.56
CA LYS A 76 -7.51 -0.77 -3.72
C LYS A 76 -8.30 0.43 -3.19
N THR A 77 -9.49 0.70 -3.74
CA THR A 77 -10.30 1.87 -3.38
C THR A 77 -10.86 1.77 -1.96
N VAL A 78 -11.04 0.54 -1.46
CA VAL A 78 -11.45 0.24 -0.08
C VAL A 78 -10.31 0.28 0.94
N VAL A 79 -9.06 0.46 0.51
CA VAL A 79 -7.89 0.53 1.40
C VAL A 79 -7.69 1.98 1.83
N LEU A 80 -7.58 2.19 3.15
CA LEU A 80 -7.31 3.52 3.71
C LEU A 80 -5.83 3.86 3.68
N GLY A 81 -5.54 5.11 3.35
CA GLY A 81 -4.20 5.70 3.35
C GLY A 81 -4.26 7.12 2.80
N ASP A 82 -3.20 7.91 2.99
CA ASP A 82 -3.12 9.28 2.47
C ASP A 82 -2.64 9.34 1.01
N LEU A 83 -1.86 8.33 0.60
CA LEU A 83 -1.20 8.23 -0.69
C LEU A 83 -1.29 6.81 -1.24
N LEU A 84 -1.43 6.70 -2.56
CA LEU A 84 -1.21 5.46 -3.31
C LEU A 84 -0.28 5.74 -4.48
N ILE A 85 0.96 5.22 -4.42
CA ILE A 85 1.93 5.26 -5.51
C ILE A 85 1.75 4.00 -6.35
N ASP A 86 1.30 4.15 -7.59
CA ASP A 86 0.90 3.03 -8.45
C ASP A 86 1.05 3.40 -9.94
N ASP A 87 1.46 2.45 -10.78
CA ASP A 87 1.71 2.68 -12.21
C ASP A 87 0.45 2.54 -13.08
N LYS A 88 -0.67 2.03 -12.54
CA LYS A 88 -1.94 2.02 -13.24
C LYS A 88 -2.48 3.44 -13.37
N ASP A 89 -2.79 3.86 -14.59
CA ASP A 89 -3.26 5.21 -14.94
C ASP A 89 -4.53 5.62 -14.18
N THR A 90 -5.48 4.68 -14.06
CA THR A 90 -6.75 4.89 -13.37
C THR A 90 -7.10 3.68 -12.49
N ILE A 91 -7.28 3.93 -11.20
CA ILE A 91 -7.62 2.91 -10.20
C ILE A 91 -9.10 3.08 -9.84
N LEU A 92 -9.88 2.05 -10.15
CA LEU A 92 -11.33 2.00 -9.96
C LEU A 92 -11.69 0.83 -9.04
N GLY A 93 -12.82 0.95 -8.35
CA GLY A 93 -13.31 -0.04 -7.41
C GLY A 93 -14.68 0.35 -6.87
N GLN A 94 -15.04 -0.16 -5.69
CA GLN A 94 -16.32 0.14 -5.05
C GLN A 94 -16.41 1.57 -4.50
N GLU A 95 -15.30 2.15 -4.01
CA GLU A 95 -15.30 3.52 -3.50
C GLU A 95 -15.12 4.51 -4.66
N GLU A 96 -16.11 5.38 -4.85
CA GLU A 96 -16.09 6.43 -5.89
C GLU A 96 -15.03 7.50 -5.59
N THR A 97 -14.80 7.80 -4.31
CA THR A 97 -13.79 8.77 -3.84
C THR A 97 -12.86 8.09 -2.83
N PRO A 98 -11.79 7.43 -3.29
CA PRO A 98 -10.81 6.80 -2.40
C PRO A 98 -10.18 7.82 -1.44
N ALA A 99 -9.80 7.36 -0.24
CA ALA A 99 -9.22 8.23 0.78
C ALA A 99 -7.82 8.76 0.41
N TRP A 100 -7.08 7.99 -0.39
CA TRP A 100 -5.73 8.31 -0.82
C TRP A 100 -5.71 9.22 -2.05
N GLU A 101 -4.70 10.08 -2.14
CA GLU A 101 -4.32 10.68 -3.41
C GLU A 101 -3.50 9.69 -4.24
N HIS A 102 -3.88 9.53 -5.52
CA HIS A 102 -3.12 8.72 -6.47
C HIS A 102 -1.91 9.49 -7.01
N ILE A 103 -0.72 8.95 -6.80
CA ILE A 103 0.52 9.40 -7.42
C ILE A 103 0.87 8.42 -8.53
N LEU A 104 0.80 8.85 -9.78
CA LEU A 104 1.11 7.96 -10.90
C LEU A 104 2.62 7.70 -10.94
N PHE A 105 3.02 6.44 -10.73
CA PHE A 105 4.41 6.04 -10.91
C PHE A 105 4.69 5.80 -12.40
N THR A 106 5.79 6.35 -12.92
CA THR A 106 6.09 6.24 -14.34
C THR A 106 6.57 4.84 -14.72
N CYS A 107 5.95 4.28 -15.77
CA CYS A 107 6.31 3.00 -16.35
C CYS A 107 6.23 3.08 -17.89
N CYS A 108 6.80 2.10 -18.59
CA CYS A 108 6.89 2.10 -20.05
C CYS A 108 5.54 2.25 -20.76
N HIS A 109 4.47 1.75 -20.14
CA HIS A 109 3.11 1.76 -20.67
C HIS A 109 2.31 3.05 -20.35
N ASN A 110 2.78 3.90 -19.44
CA ASN A 110 2.07 5.12 -19.02
C ASN A 110 2.86 6.43 -19.25
N GLN A 111 4.12 6.34 -19.67
CA GLN A 111 5.04 7.48 -19.83
C GLN A 111 4.57 8.52 -20.87
N HIS A 112 3.71 8.11 -21.81
CA HIS A 112 3.17 8.97 -22.86
C HIS A 112 1.91 9.73 -22.43
N LEU A 113 1.35 9.40 -21.26
CA LEU A 113 0.14 10.03 -20.76
C LEU A 113 0.44 11.42 -20.22
N VAL A 114 -0.23 12.42 -20.79
CA VAL A 114 -0.26 13.79 -20.26
C VAL A 114 -1.28 13.84 -19.14
N LEU A 115 -0.82 14.15 -17.93
CA LEU A 115 -1.69 14.27 -16.77
C LEU A 115 -2.31 15.67 -16.71
N PRO A 116 -3.55 15.79 -16.22
CA PRO A 116 -4.11 17.09 -15.90
C PRO A 116 -3.40 17.71 -14.68
N PRO A 117 -3.42 19.04 -14.50
CA PRO A 117 -2.60 19.74 -13.51
C PRO A 117 -2.80 19.31 -12.05
N GLU A 118 -3.97 18.78 -11.71
CA GLU A 118 -4.32 18.30 -10.37
C GLU A 118 -3.73 16.93 -10.02
N LYS A 119 -3.24 16.17 -11.00
CA LYS A 119 -2.63 14.86 -10.77
C LYS A 119 -1.11 14.96 -10.71
N ARG A 120 -0.52 14.28 -9.74
CA ARG A 120 0.93 14.19 -9.57
C ARG A 120 1.50 12.90 -10.16
N ARG A 121 2.78 12.97 -10.55
CA ARG A 121 3.54 11.86 -11.12
C ARG A 121 4.89 11.77 -10.43
N LEU A 122 5.29 10.55 -10.07
CA LEU A 122 6.65 10.23 -9.67
C LEU A 122 7.35 9.58 -10.88
N LEU A 123 8.43 10.17 -11.40
CA LEU A 123 9.12 9.64 -12.60
C LEU A 123 9.99 8.44 -12.25
N SER A 124 10.59 8.46 -11.06
CA SER A 124 11.41 7.37 -10.55
C SER A 124 11.56 7.44 -9.04
N TRP A 125 12.09 6.38 -8.41
CA TRP A 125 12.47 6.40 -6.99
C TRP A 125 13.70 7.27 -6.69
N ARG A 126 14.35 7.85 -7.71
CA ARG A 126 15.42 8.84 -7.56
C ARG A 126 14.89 10.27 -7.44
N ASP A 127 13.61 10.47 -7.75
CA ASP A 127 12.95 11.76 -7.61
C ASP A 127 12.61 12.04 -6.15
N ASP A 128 12.12 13.25 -5.87
CA ASP A 128 11.79 13.69 -4.51
C ASP A 128 10.42 13.13 -4.04
N TRP A 129 10.38 11.83 -3.80
CA TRP A 129 9.21 11.18 -3.19
C TRP A 129 8.96 11.65 -1.74
N ARG A 130 9.97 12.24 -1.08
CA ARG A 130 9.84 12.77 0.28
C ARG A 130 8.95 14.00 0.29
N GLU A 131 9.12 14.92 -0.67
CA GLU A 131 8.23 16.07 -0.82
C GLU A 131 6.76 15.67 -0.92
N ILE A 132 6.46 14.60 -1.67
CA ILE A 132 5.09 14.10 -1.84
C ILE A 132 4.49 13.61 -0.52
N ILE A 133 5.29 12.94 0.32
CA ILE A 133 4.87 12.47 1.65
C ILE A 133 4.71 13.66 2.60
N GLU A 134 5.70 14.55 2.65
CA GLU A 134 5.69 15.74 3.51
C GLU A 134 4.50 16.66 3.18
N SER A 135 4.09 16.76 1.92
CA SER A 135 2.92 17.54 1.51
C SER A 135 1.60 17.07 2.15
N LYS A 136 1.56 15.87 2.75
CA LYS A 136 0.40 15.35 3.49
C LYS A 136 0.42 15.67 4.97
N ARG A 137 1.59 16.01 5.53
CA ARG A 137 1.71 16.36 6.96
C ARG A 137 1.03 17.69 7.28
N ASP A 138 1.17 18.67 6.39
CA ASP A 138 0.58 20.00 6.56
C ASP A 138 -0.96 19.97 6.56
N THR A 139 -1.57 19.01 5.86
CA THR A 139 -3.02 18.81 5.86
C THR A 139 -3.56 18.14 7.12
N ALA A 140 -2.75 17.28 7.77
CA ALA A 140 -3.16 16.58 8.98
C ALA A 140 -3.27 17.51 10.21
N ALA A 141 -2.50 18.60 10.24
CA ALA A 141 -2.53 19.59 11.32
C ALA A 141 -3.84 20.41 11.37
N VAL A 142 -4.66 20.39 10.31
CA VAL A 142 -5.85 21.26 10.17
C VAL A 142 -7.17 20.52 10.41
N ALA A 143 -7.17 19.20 10.60
CA ALA A 143 -8.39 18.42 10.83
C ALA A 143 -8.59 18.07 12.32
N PRO A 144 -9.29 18.88 13.13
CA PRO A 144 -9.70 18.46 14.46
C PRO A 144 -10.82 17.41 14.32
N GLY A 145 -10.48 16.14 14.56
CA GLY A 145 -11.46 15.19 15.10
C GLY A 145 -11.85 13.99 14.24
N ARG A 146 -10.90 13.17 13.73
CA ARG A 146 -11.26 11.85 13.17
C ARG A 146 -10.83 10.62 13.97
N TRP A 147 -10.07 10.74 15.06
CA TRP A 147 -9.78 9.59 15.90
C TRP A 147 -9.80 9.95 17.39
N THR A 148 -11.00 9.96 17.98
CA THR A 148 -11.11 9.75 19.43
C THR A 148 -10.94 8.27 19.67
N VAL A 149 -9.82 7.87 20.29
CA VAL A 149 -9.72 6.55 20.92
C VAL A 149 -10.90 6.45 21.89
N LEU A 150 -11.85 5.55 21.62
CA LEU A 150 -12.85 5.18 22.61
C LEU A 150 -12.06 4.57 23.77
N LYS A 151 -11.79 5.35 24.82
CA LYS A 151 -11.41 4.81 26.12
C LYS A 151 -12.43 3.73 26.44
N GLY A 152 -11.98 2.48 26.48
CA GLY A 152 -12.82 1.36 26.88
C GLY A 152 -13.53 1.73 28.18
N ARG A 153 -14.82 1.43 28.25
CA ARG A 153 -15.56 1.47 29.51
C ARG A 153 -14.92 0.46 30.46
N GLU A 154 -13.94 0.92 31.23
CA GLU A 154 -13.56 0.29 32.48
C GLU A 154 -14.59 0.75 33.51
N ASP A 155 -15.55 -0.14 33.78
CA ASP A 155 -16.23 -0.30 35.06
C ASP A 155 -17.41 -1.27 34.88
N ARG A 156 -17.12 -2.57 35.06
CA ARG A 156 -18.11 -3.50 35.60
C ARG A 156 -17.63 -3.90 36.99
N PRO A 157 -18.41 -3.65 38.06
CA PRO A 157 -18.02 -4.10 39.39
C PRO A 157 -18.00 -5.62 39.41
N ALA A 158 -16.96 -6.17 40.04
CA ALA A 158 -16.77 -7.60 40.24
C ALA A 158 -18.02 -8.21 40.88
N GLY A 159 -18.66 -9.14 40.16
CA GLY A 159 -19.76 -9.94 40.70
C GLY A 159 -19.26 -10.73 41.91
N LYS A 160 -19.98 -10.63 43.03
CA LYS A 160 -19.67 -11.39 44.24
C LYS A 160 -19.73 -12.90 43.96
N PRO A 161 -18.85 -13.72 44.55
CA PRO A 161 -18.92 -15.17 44.39
C PRO A 161 -20.17 -15.69 45.10
N SER A 162 -21.00 -16.43 44.36
CA SER A 162 -22.13 -17.16 44.93
C SER A 162 -21.61 -18.32 45.78
N ARG A 163 -21.98 -18.32 47.07
CA ARG A 163 -21.93 -19.48 47.96
C ARG A 163 -23.34 -20.04 48.09
N ALA A 164 -23.53 -21.31 47.71
CA ALA A 164 -24.49 -22.25 48.32
C ALA A 164 -24.24 -23.64 47.68
N LYS A 165 -23.76 -24.60 48.47
CA LYS A 165 -24.48 -25.76 49.03
C LYS A 165 -24.56 -26.93 48.07
#